data_AF-A0A099T3C8-F1
#
_entry.id   AF-A0A099T3C8-F1
#
_cell.length_a   1.000
_cell.length_b   1.000
_cell.length_c   1.000
_cell.angle_alpha   90.00
_cell.angle_beta   90.00
_cell.angle_gamma   90.00
#
_symmetry.space_group_name_H-M   'P 1'
#
loop_
_entity.id
_entity.type
_entity.pdbx_description
1 polymer ?
#
loop_
_entity_poly.entity_id
_entity_poly.type
_entity_poly.pdbx_seq_one_letter_code
_entity_poly.pdbx_strand_id
1 'polypeptide(L)' 'MACWEYDIKSVRMGEVGKTKEDLNQMGLDGWELVKFVGQVDEDGMSTAFFKRVLDGANI' A
#
# COMPACT_ATOMS: atom_id res chain seq x y z
N MET A 1 -16.42 -16.25 -3.85
CA MET A 1 -16.22 -14.82 -4.21
C MET A 1 -14.98 -14.37 -3.47
N ALA A 2 -13.95 -13.90 -4.17
CA ALA A 2 -12.76 -13.39 -3.48
C ALA A 2 -13.15 -12.09 -2.76
N CYS A 3 -13.06 -12.08 -1.44
CA CYS A 3 -13.26 -10.87 -0.65
C CYS A 3 -11.97 -10.04 -0.77
N TRP A 4 -12.08 -8.78 -1.14
CA TRP A 4 -10.94 -7.88 -1.22
C TRP A 4 -11.00 -6.90 -0.05
N GLU A 5 -9.92 -6.82 0.70
CA GLU A 5 -9.72 -5.79 1.72
C GLU A 5 -8.99 -4.62 1.05
N TYR A 6 -9.49 -3.40 1.27
CA TYR A 6 -8.85 -2.18 0.78
C TYR A 6 -8.43 -1.34 1.97
N ASP A 7 -7.19 -0.86 1.93
CA ASP A 7 -6.64 0.02 2.97
C ASP A 7 -5.90 1.20 2.34
N ILE A 8 -5.90 2.33 3.04
CA ILE A 8 -5.23 3.55 2.61
C ILE A 8 -4.07 3.78 3.56
N LYS A 9 -2.84 3.76 3.03
CA LYS A 9 -1.63 3.96 3.82
C LYS A 9 -0.82 5.13 3.29
N SER A 10 -0.19 5.86 4.20
CA SER A 10 0.74 6.93 3.87
C SER A 10 2.11 6.34 3.55
N VAL A 11 2.62 6.61 2.36
CA VAL A 11 3.96 6.21 1.89
C VAL A 11 4.87 7.44 1.84
N ARG A 12 6.11 7.27 2.26
CA ARG A 12 7.11 8.34 2.21
C ARG A 12 7.67 8.42 0.81
N MET A 13 7.22 9.39 0.01
CA MET A 13 7.68 9.65 -1.37
C MET A 13 8.89 10.59 -1.44
N GLY A 14 9.20 11.32 -0.36
CA GLY A 14 10.36 12.23 -0.29
C GLY A 14 11.72 11.54 -0.47
N GLU A 15 11.79 10.23 -0.21
CA GLU A 15 12.97 9.40 -0.44
C GLU A 15 12.56 8.10 -1.17
N VAL A 16 12.71 8.08 -2.50
CA VAL A 16 12.35 6.93 -3.36
C VAL A 16 12.93 5.60 -2.87
N GLY A 17 14.13 5.61 -2.29
CA GLY A 17 14.76 4.42 -1.72
C GLY A 17 13.95 3.82 -0.55
N LYS A 18 13.47 4.67 0.36
CA LYS A 18 12.63 4.26 1.50
C LYS A 18 11.22 3.91 1.06
N THR A 19 10.67 4.62 0.05
CA THR A 19 9.38 4.25 -0.55
C THR A 19 9.40 2.81 -1.05
N LYS A 20 10.48 2.41 -1.73
CA LYS A 20 10.60 1.06 -2.27
C LYS A 20 10.66 0.01 -1.16
N GLU A 21 11.36 0.29 -0.07
CA GLU A 21 11.46 -0.61 1.08
C GLU A 21 10.10 -0.81 1.75
N ASP A 22 9.36 0.29 1.96
CA ASP A 22 8.02 0.30 2.56
C ASP A 22 7.02 -0.48 1.70
N LEU A 23 7.02 -0.26 0.37
CA LEU A 23 6.20 -1.00 -0.59
C LEU A 23 6.58 -2.48 -0.64
N ASN A 24 7.86 -2.81 -0.55
CA ASN A 24 8.31 -4.21 -0.55
C ASN A 24 7.85 -4.94 0.71
N GLN A 25 7.90 -4.27 1.87
CA GLN A 25 7.39 -4.82 3.12
C GLN A 25 5.87 -5.03 3.09
N MET A 26 5.12 -4.09 2.50
CA MET A 26 3.67 -4.24 2.29
C MET A 26 3.35 -5.41 1.36
N GLY A 27 4.12 -5.58 0.28
CA GLY A 27 4.01 -6.74 -0.62
C GLY A 27 4.25 -8.07 0.09
N LEU A 28 5.21 -8.13 1.02
CA LEU A 28 5.47 -9.31 1.84
C LEU A 28 4.31 -9.64 2.81
N ASP A 29 3.59 -8.62 3.29
CA ASP A 29 2.41 -8.75 4.15
C ASP A 29 1.12 -9.11 3.34
N GLY A 30 1.25 -9.24 2.02
CA GLY A 30 0.18 -9.61 1.10
C GLY A 30 -0.63 -8.43 0.56
N TRP A 31 -0.16 -7.20 0.78
CA TRP A 31 -0.78 -6.00 0.23
C TRP A 31 -0.25 -5.71 -1.18
N GLU A 32 -1.15 -5.65 -2.14
CA GLU A 32 -0.90 -5.15 -3.49
C GLU A 32 -1.18 -3.65 -3.56
N LEU A 33 -0.21 -2.89 -4.04
CA LEU A 33 -0.39 -1.48 -4.38
C LEU A 33 -1.37 -1.36 -5.56
N VAL A 34 -2.44 -0.58 -5.37
CA VAL A 34 -3.45 -0.30 -6.40
C VAL A 34 -3.14 1.01 -7.11
N LYS A 35 -2.99 2.09 -6.35
CA LYS A 35 -2.70 3.42 -6.90
C LYS A 35 -2.13 4.34 -5.82
N PHE A 36 -1.28 5.27 -6.25
CA PHE A 36 -0.96 6.44 -5.44
C PHE A 36 -2.08 7.47 -5.58
N VAL A 37 -2.47 8.07 -4.47
CA VAL A 37 -3.38 9.21 -4.37
C VAL A 37 -2.50 10.45 -4.32
N GLY A 38 -2.83 11.39 -5.18
CA GLY A 38 -1.91 12.43 -5.62
C GLY A 38 -1.28 13.30 -4.55
N GLN A 39 -0.32 14.07 -5.05
CA GLN A 39 0.58 15.04 -4.43
C GLN A 39 1.33 14.56 -3.18
N VAL A 40 2.64 14.71 -3.28
CA VAL A 40 3.54 14.61 -2.14
C VAL A 40 3.27 15.86 -1.30
N ASP A 41 2.84 15.65 -0.06
CA ASP A 41 2.66 16.69 0.94
C ASP A 41 4.01 17.39 1.24
N GLU A 42 3.99 18.56 1.88
CA GLU A 42 5.22 19.30 2.23
C GLU A 42 6.21 18.47 3.07
N ASP A 43 5.72 17.45 3.78
CA ASP A 43 6.50 16.49 4.57
C ASP A 43 7.13 15.34 3.73
N GLY A 44 6.91 15.31 2.42
CA GLY A 44 7.38 14.22 1.57
C GLY A 44 6.50 12.96 1.64
N MET A 45 5.30 13.02 2.22
CA MET A 45 4.38 11.89 2.29
C MET A 45 3.36 11.93 1.16
N SER A 46 2.99 10.76 0.63
CA SER A 46 1.90 10.61 -0.34
C SER A 46 1.01 9.47 0.12
N THR A 47 -0.28 9.50 -0.19
CA THR A 47 -1.18 8.40 0.16
C THR A 47 -1.19 7.35 -0.94
N ALA A 48 -1.29 6.08 -0.57
CA ALA A 48 -1.41 4.98 -1.50
C ALA A 48 -2.55 4.04 -1.08
N PHE A 49 -3.31 3.60 -2.07
CA PHE A 49 -4.31 2.56 -1.91
C PHE A 49 -3.65 1.21 -2.07
N PHE A 50 -3.92 0.34 -1.10
CA PHE A 50 -3.54 -1.05 -1.14
C PHE A 50 -4.79 -1.91 -1.14
N LYS A 51 -4.69 -3.07 -1.78
CA LYS A 51 -5.68 -4.13 -1.70
C LYS A 51 -5.00 -5.40 -1.22
N ARG A 52 -5.72 -6.26 -0.53
CA ARG A 52 -5.29 -7.60 -0.19
C ARG A 52 -6.43 -8.56 -0.46
N VAL A 53 -6.10 -9.75 -0.97
CA VAL A 53 -7.09 -10.82 -1.08
C VAL A 53 -7.31 -11.37 0.33
N LEU A 54 -8.56 -11.31 0.80
CA LEU A 54 -9.00 -12.11 1.92
C LEU A 54 -9.28 -13.48 1.35
N ASP A 55 -8.29 -14.35 1.45
CA ASP A 55 -8.50 -15.76 1.14
C ASP A 55 -9.55 -16.30 2.11
N GLY A 56 -10.73 -16.57 1.58
CA GLY A 56 -11.85 -17.11 2.34
C GLY A 56 -11.68 -18.58 2.73
N ALA A 57 -10.49 -19.19 2.59
CA ALA A 57 -10.25 -20.59 2.89
C ALA A 57 -9.74 -20.83 4.31
N ASN A 58 -10.32 -20.14 5.30
CA ASN A 58 -10.20 -20.55 6.69
C ASN A 58 -11.46 -20.23 7.50
N ILE A 59 -12.60 -20.74 7.03
CA ILE A 59 -13.79 -20.97 7.88
C ILE A 59 -14.21 -22.44 7.79
#